data_AF-A0A0U9HLT9-F1
#
_entry.id   AF-A0A0U9HLT9-F1
#
_cell.length_a   1.000
_cell.length_b   1.000
_cell.length_c   1.000
_cell.angle_alpha   90.00
_cell.angle_beta   90.00
_cell.angle_gamma   90.00
#
_symmetry.space_group_name_H-M   'P 1'
#
loop_
_entity.id
_entity.type
_entity.pdbx_description
1 polymer ?
#
loop_
_entity_poly.entity_id
_entity_poly.type
_entity_poly.pdbx_seq_one_letter_code
_entity_poly.pdbx_strand_id
1 'polypeptide(L)'
;MDKFKKYIGKTVNTEKIKDFKFLQNCGLYCERIPDDLSEFEEIEFTIDNIVMCVAILEGKIKRIMLVKVDSSEPDACSPLNREELEEFLKKNEEKLITFFENIIS
;
A
#
# COMPACT_ATOMS: atom_id res chain seq x y z
N MET A 1 -5.15 -11.75 0.08
CA MET A 1 -5.33 -10.77 1.19
C MET A 1 -4.98 -11.33 2.57
N ASP A 2 -5.22 -12.60 2.90
CA ASP A 2 -4.98 -13.12 4.26
C ASP A 2 -3.55 -12.94 4.78
N LYS A 3 -2.54 -13.10 3.92
CA LYS A 3 -1.13 -12.91 4.30
C LYS A 3 -0.81 -11.49 4.79
N PHE A 4 -1.58 -10.49 4.38
CA PHE A 4 -1.38 -9.09 4.78
C PHE A 4 -2.07 -8.74 6.11
N LYS A 5 -2.97 -9.60 6.63
CA LYS A 5 -3.63 -9.38 7.92
C LYS A 5 -2.63 -9.25 9.07
N LYS A 6 -1.46 -9.91 8.98
CA LYS A 6 -0.39 -9.85 9.99
C LYS A 6 0.21 -8.45 10.19
N TYR A 7 0.02 -7.55 9.22
CA TYR A 7 0.52 -6.18 9.26
C TYR A 7 -0.49 -5.20 9.88
N ILE A 8 -1.76 -5.57 9.98
CA ILE A 8 -2.77 -4.73 10.62
C ILE A 8 -2.43 -4.56 12.11
N GLY A 9 -2.47 -3.32 12.58
CA GLY A 9 -2.13 -2.92 13.94
C GLY A 9 -0.64 -2.71 14.18
N LYS A 10 0.23 -2.99 13.20
CA LYS A 10 1.67 -2.73 13.30
C LYS A 10 1.96 -1.23 13.15
N THR A 11 2.95 -0.77 13.91
CA THR A 11 3.43 0.61 13.83
C THR A 11 4.27 0.78 12.57
N VAL A 12 4.04 1.86 11.84
CA VAL A 12 4.79 2.22 10.65
C VAL A 12 6.03 3.01 11.06
N ASN A 13 7.17 2.64 10.48
CA ASN A 13 8.40 3.39 10.53
C ASN A 13 8.38 4.44 9.39
N THR A 14 8.12 5.70 9.78
CA THR A 14 8.03 6.83 8.85
C THR A 14 9.34 7.11 8.11
N GLU A 15 10.51 6.80 8.68
CA GLU A 15 11.78 6.98 7.97
C GLU A 15 11.91 5.99 6.82
N LYS A 16 11.51 4.73 7.05
CA LYS A 16 11.59 3.68 6.04
C LYS A 16 10.56 3.81 4.94
N ILE A 17 9.34 4.24 5.27
CA ILE A 17 8.32 4.46 4.24
C ILE A 17 8.71 5.62 3.31
N LYS A 18 9.48 6.60 3.80
CA LYS A 18 10.07 7.71 3.02
C LYS A 18 11.29 7.31 2.17
N ASP A 19 11.76 6.06 2.22
CA ASP A 19 12.85 5.58 1.36
C ASP A 19 12.35 5.31 -0.07
N PHE A 20 12.35 6.37 -0.90
CA PHE A 20 11.92 6.30 -2.29
C PHE A 20 12.69 5.27 -3.14
N LYS A 21 13.97 4.99 -2.83
CA LYS A 21 14.74 3.97 -3.56
C LYS A 21 14.22 2.59 -3.24
N PHE A 22 13.94 2.32 -1.97
CA PHE A 22 13.32 1.07 -1.54
C PHE A 22 11.92 0.88 -2.16
N LEU A 23 11.09 1.94 -2.19
CA LEU A 23 9.77 1.89 -2.84
C LEU A 23 9.89 1.52 -4.32
N GLN A 24 10.80 2.18 -5.06
CA GLN A 24 11.06 1.87 -6.48
C GLN A 24 11.52 0.42 -6.68
N ASN A 25 12.38 -0.11 -5.80
CA ASN A 25 12.81 -1.51 -5.85
C ASN A 25 11.63 -2.49 -5.62
N CYS A 26 10.64 -2.09 -4.84
CA CYS A 26 9.39 -2.85 -4.67
C CYS A 26 8.40 -2.64 -5.82
N GLY A 27 8.70 -1.78 -6.80
CA GLY A 27 7.78 -1.40 -7.88
C GLY A 27 6.63 -0.52 -7.41
N LEU A 28 6.78 0.15 -6.26
CA LEU A 28 5.78 1.04 -5.68
C LEU A 28 6.12 2.49 -6.03
N TYR A 29 5.12 3.21 -6.50
CA TYR A 29 5.15 4.66 -6.65
C TYR A 29 4.22 5.29 -5.62
N CYS A 30 4.64 6.37 -4.98
CA CYS A 30 3.82 7.13 -4.05
C CYS A 30 4.00 8.61 -4.36
N GLU A 31 2.90 9.33 -4.59
CA GLU A 31 2.96 10.75 -4.92
C GLU A 31 3.28 11.60 -3.69
N ARG A 32 2.67 11.26 -2.54
CA ARG A 32 2.83 11.98 -1.29
C ARG A 32 2.85 11.04 -0.10
N ILE A 33 3.89 11.18 0.71
CA ILE A 33 3.99 10.54 2.02
C ILE A 33 3.81 11.66 3.07
N PRO A 34 2.85 11.53 4.01
CA PRO A 34 2.68 12.49 5.10
C PRO A 34 3.96 12.65 5.93
N ASP A 35 4.16 13.84 6.48
CA ASP A 35 5.37 14.11 7.27
C ASP A 35 5.32 13.46 8.65
N ASP A 36 4.12 13.35 9.19
CA ASP A 36 3.77 12.74 10.46
C ASP A 36 2.61 11.76 10.26
N LEU A 37 2.52 10.75 11.13
CA LEU A 37 1.49 9.72 11.11
C LEU A 37 0.76 9.65 12.46
N SER A 38 0.83 10.69 13.29
CA SER A 38 0.21 10.70 14.62
C SER A 38 -1.32 10.76 14.57
N GLU A 39 -1.89 11.35 13.52
CA GLU A 39 -3.33 11.41 13.27
C GLU A 39 -3.78 10.30 12.29
N PHE A 40 -4.96 10.48 11.69
CA PHE A 40 -5.43 9.63 10.61
C PHE A 40 -4.81 10.07 9.28
N GLU A 41 -4.20 9.13 8.59
CA GLU A 41 -3.59 9.35 7.29
C GLU A 41 -3.93 8.19 6.35
N GLU A 42 -4.11 8.49 5.06
CA GLU A 42 -4.21 7.48 4.01
C GLU A 42 -3.06 7.71 3.03
N ILE A 43 -2.28 6.66 2.79
CA ILE A 43 -1.16 6.69 1.85
C ILE A 43 -1.49 5.78 0.67
N GLU A 44 -1.36 6.34 -0.52
CA GLU A 44 -1.64 5.65 -1.77
C GLU A 44 -0.34 5.25 -2.46
N PHE A 45 -0.25 3.97 -2.80
CA PHE A 45 0.86 3.41 -3.56
C PHE A 45 0.36 2.81 -4.87
N THR A 46 0.90 3.26 -5.99
CA THR A 46 0.59 2.71 -7.32
C THR A 46 1.56 1.60 -7.69
N ILE A 47 1.02 0.48 -8.19
CA ILE A 47 1.76 -0.69 -8.68
C ILE A 47 0.99 -1.36 -9.81
N ASP A 48 1.59 -1.44 -11.01
CA ASP A 48 0.99 -2.06 -12.20
C ASP A 48 -0.47 -1.59 -12.50
N ASN A 49 -0.76 -0.30 -12.31
CA ASN A 49 -2.09 0.34 -12.44
C ASN A 49 -3.11 -0.01 -11.35
N ILE A 50 -2.69 -0.69 -10.29
CA ILE A 50 -3.48 -0.88 -9.06
C ILE A 50 -2.99 0.12 -8.02
N VAL A 51 -3.93 0.75 -7.32
CA VAL A 51 -3.63 1.58 -6.16
C VAL A 51 -3.84 0.77 -4.90
N MET A 52 -2.80 0.73 -4.06
CA MET A 52 -2.83 0.22 -2.70
C MET A 52 -3.01 1.37 -1.72
N CYS A 53 -4.20 1.49 -1.13
CA CYS A 53 -4.47 2.46 -0.08
C CYS A 53 -4.17 1.84 1.30
N VAL A 54 -3.24 2.45 2.04
CA VAL A 54 -2.89 2.06 3.40
C VAL A 54 -3.40 3.13 4.36
N ALA A 55 -4.44 2.80 5.12
CA ALA A 55 -4.96 3.69 6.15
C ALA A 55 -4.19 3.49 7.46
N ILE A 56 -3.74 4.59 8.04
CA ILE A 56 -2.91 4.66 9.24
C ILE A 56 -3.63 5.54 10.25
N LEU A 57 -3.65 5.13 11.51
CA LEU A 57 -4.17 5.94 12.62
C LEU A 57 -3.28 5.72 13.83
N GLU A 58 -2.79 6.81 14.41
CA GLU A 58 -1.84 6.79 15.53
C GLU A 58 -0.60 5.94 15.20
N GLY A 59 -0.06 6.15 13.99
CA GLY A 59 1.11 5.46 13.46
C GLY A 59 0.88 3.99 13.13
N LYS A 60 -0.33 3.44 13.29
CA LYS A 60 -0.62 2.01 13.08
C LYS A 60 -1.46 1.75 11.86
N ILE A 61 -1.11 0.71 11.10
CA ILE A 61 -1.91 0.26 9.96
C ILE A 61 -3.29 -0.19 10.43
N LYS A 62 -4.36 0.41 9.91
CA LYS A 62 -5.74 0.01 10.20
C LYS A 62 -6.36 -0.77 9.05
N ARG A 63 -5.98 -0.46 7.82
CA ARG A 63 -6.57 -1.04 6.62
C ARG A 63 -5.59 -1.03 5.46
N ILE A 64 -5.65 -2.06 4.64
CA ILE A 64 -4.96 -2.16 3.35
C ILE A 64 -6.03 -2.50 2.32
N MET A 65 -6.19 -1.66 1.31
CA MET A 65 -7.12 -1.87 0.20
C MET A 65 -6.36 -1.88 -1.11
N LEU A 66 -6.82 -2.70 -2.05
CA LEU A 66 -6.36 -2.70 -3.44
C LEU A 66 -7.54 -2.28 -4.30
N VAL A 67 -7.36 -1.25 -5.10
CA VAL A 67 -8.38 -0.73 -6.00
C VAL A 67 -7.78 -0.54 -7.39
N LYS A 68 -8.61 -0.76 -8.40
CA LYS A 68 -8.32 -0.31 -9.76
C LYS A 68 -8.82 1.11 -9.92
N VAL A 69 -8.03 1.93 -10.59
CA VAL A 69 -8.35 3.32 -10.91
C VAL A 69 -8.55 3.42 -12.41
N ASP A 70 -9.62 4.07 -12.83
CA ASP A 70 -9.84 4.37 -14.24
C ASP A 70 -8.94 5.55 -14.65
N SER A 71 -8.07 5.36 -15.64
CA SER A 71 -7.18 6.43 -16.10
C SER A 71 -7.91 7.55 -16.84
N SER A 72 -9.15 7.31 -17.31
CA SER A 72 -10.02 8.31 -17.91
C SER A 72 -10.88 9.05 -16.89
N GLU A 73 -11.10 8.45 -15.71
CA GLU A 73 -11.81 9.05 -14.57
C GLU A 73 -11.04 8.74 -13.26
N PRO A 74 -9.99 9.53 -12.92
CA PRO A 74 -9.10 9.22 -11.80
C PRO A 74 -9.79 9.14 -10.43
N ASP A 75 -10.94 9.81 -10.26
CA ASP A 75 -11.75 9.76 -9.04
C ASP A 75 -12.59 8.47 -8.94
N ALA A 76 -12.74 7.73 -10.05
CA ALA A 76 -13.46 6.47 -10.09
C ALA A 76 -12.52 5.31 -9.71
N CYS A 77 -12.67 4.84 -8.48
CA CYS A 77 -12.02 3.62 -8.02
C CYS A 77 -13.03 2.48 -7.86
N SER A 78 -12.58 1.26 -8.13
CA SER A 78 -13.39 0.06 -7.90
C SER A 78 -12.56 -1.07 -7.31
N PRO A 79 -13.17 -1.99 -6.55
CA PRO A 79 -12.45 -3.14 -6.04
C PRO A 79 -12.01 -4.05 -7.19
N LEU A 80 -10.90 -4.75 -6.99
CA LEU A 80 -10.53 -5.86 -7.87
C LEU A 80 -11.53 -6.99 -7.68
N ASN A 81 -11.94 -7.60 -8.78
CA ASN A 81 -12.61 -8.88 -8.74
C ASN A 81 -11.62 -9.99 -8.33
N ARG A 82 -12.12 -11.21 -8.16
CA ARG A 82 -11.29 -12.33 -7.67
C ARG A 82 -10.13 -12.67 -8.60
N GLU A 83 -10.38 -12.75 -9.91
CA GLU A 83 -9.36 -13.12 -10.91
C GLU A 83 -8.29 -12.03 -11.00
N GLU A 84 -8.71 -10.76 -11.07
CA GLU A 84 -7.82 -9.58 -11.06
C GLU A 84 -6.92 -9.59 -9.81
N LEU A 85 -7.49 -9.87 -8.64
CA LEU A 85 -6.74 -9.94 -7.39
C LEU A 85 -5.75 -11.11 -7.36
N GLU A 86 -6.15 -12.30 -7.82
CA GLU A 86 -5.29 -13.48 -7.87
C GLU A 86 -4.10 -13.27 -8.81
N GLU A 87 -4.33 -12.69 -10.00
CA GLU A 87 -3.28 -12.34 -10.96
C GLU A 87 -2.33 -11.27 -10.41
N PHE A 88 -2.88 -10.22 -9.81
CA PHE A 88 -2.09 -9.17 -9.18
C PHE A 88 -1.18 -9.72 -8.09
N LEU A 89 -1.72 -10.54 -7.18
CA LEU A 89 -0.96 -11.12 -6.09
C LEU A 89 0.09 -12.11 -6.61
N LYS A 90 -0.21 -12.92 -7.62
CA LYS A 90 0.78 -13.84 -8.22
C LYS A 90 2.03 -13.11 -8.72
N LYS A 91 1.89 -11.87 -9.20
CA LYS A 91 2.99 -11.05 -9.71
C LYS A 91 3.71 -10.25 -8.62
N ASN A 92 2.97 -9.73 -7.63
CA ASN A 92 3.47 -8.68 -6.74
C ASN A 92 3.51 -9.05 -5.25
N GLU A 93 2.99 -10.21 -4.85
CA GLU A 93 2.86 -10.57 -3.43
C GLU A 93 4.18 -10.52 -2.66
N GLU A 94 5.26 -11.08 -3.20
CA GLU A 94 6.57 -11.07 -2.51
C GLU A 94 7.12 -9.65 -2.33
N LYS A 95 6.93 -8.77 -3.32
CA LYS A 95 7.34 -7.36 -3.23
C LYS A 95 6.54 -6.62 -2.18
N LEU A 96 5.23 -6.84 -2.13
CA LEU A 96 4.35 -6.23 -1.13
C LEU A 96 4.67 -6.74 0.28
N ILE A 97 4.95 -8.04 0.44
CA ILE A 97 5.41 -8.61 1.71
C ILE A 97 6.72 -7.96 2.14
N THR A 98 7.69 -7.84 1.23
CA THR A 98 8.98 -7.20 1.48
C THR A 98 8.80 -5.74 1.90
N PHE A 99 7.92 -5.01 1.20
CA PHE A 99 7.56 -3.63 1.55
C PHE A 99 7.03 -3.55 2.98
N PHE A 100 5.98 -4.31 3.32
CA PHE A 100 5.38 -4.26 4.65
C PHE A 100 6.34 -4.72 5.75
N GLU A 101 7.16 -5.75 5.51
CA GLU A 101 8.15 -6.21 6.48
C GLU A 101 9.24 -5.18 6.74
N ASN A 102 9.58 -4.37 5.74
CA ASN A 102 10.57 -3.32 5.93
C ASN A 102 9.99 -2.14 6.71
N ILE A 103 8.78 -1.67 6.40
CA ILE A 103 8.24 -0.43 6.94
C ILE A 103 7.60 -0.57 8.33
N ILE A 104 7.49 -1.77 8.90
CA ILE A 104 6.93 -1.94 10.25
C ILE A 104 8.02 -1.98 11.33
N SER A 105 7.68 -1.52 12.53
CA SER A 105 8.51 -1.64 13.75
C SER A 105 7.95 -2.64 14.76
#